data_AF-L1IEI9-F1
#
_entry.id   AF-L1IEI9-F1
#
_cell.length_a   1.000
_cell.length_b   1.000
_cell.length_c   1.000
_cell.angle_alpha   90.00
_cell.angle_beta   90.00
_cell.angle_gamma   90.00
#
_symmetry.space_group_name_H-M   'P 1'
#
loop_
_entity.id
_entity.type
_entity.pdbx_description
1 polymer ?
#
loop_
_entity_poly.entity_id
_entity_poly.type
_entity_poly.pdbx_seq_one_letter_code
_entity_poly.pdbx_strand_id
1 'polypeptide(L)'
;MCQHCKDRRSCVHNLEQDLVSSRPSWQGTIAKIEKVRKYANNLRKPFAERLDLVKCHYIFGMQGIDTSAVDELKQLLSRGELGSCYNAEEGMLNMSLRTDTMKRYVIRDLRMKSLPRWISELGVAFKVIDVSGNPSLSRLPLDELCSMESSLQEVKCESCVRLQLPPP
;
A
#
# COMPACT_ATOMS: atom_id res chain seq x y z
N MET A 1 -4.84 15.80 -22.66
CA MET A 1 -3.82 15.27 -21.73
C MET A 1 -2.45 15.65 -22.26
N CYS A 2 -1.65 16.43 -21.52
CA CYS A 2 -0.33 16.88 -21.98
C CYS A 2 0.68 15.72 -22.04
N GLN A 3 1.82 15.93 -22.70
CA GLN A 3 2.85 14.90 -22.88
C GLN A 3 3.37 14.36 -21.54
N HIS A 4 3.67 15.24 -20.58
CA HIS A 4 4.08 14.82 -19.23
C HIS A 4 3.05 13.93 -18.51
N CYS A 5 1.75 14.14 -18.74
CA CYS A 5 0.71 13.27 -18.19
C CYS A 5 0.66 11.91 -18.89
N LYS A 6 0.95 11.85 -20.21
CA LYS A 6 1.09 10.59 -20.95
C LYS A 6 2.31 9.81 -20.45
N ASP A 7 3.46 10.46 -20.30
CA ASP A 7 4.71 9.80 -19.89
C ASP A 7 4.60 9.21 -18.48
N ARG A 8 4.03 9.97 -17.53
CA ARG A 8 3.77 9.49 -16.15
C ARG A 8 2.83 8.29 -16.13
N ARG A 9 1.81 8.30 -16.98
CA ARG A 9 0.87 7.19 -17.10
C ARG A 9 1.57 5.95 -17.67
N SER A 10 2.35 6.10 -18.74
CA SER A 10 3.12 5.00 -19.33
C SER A 10 4.12 4.42 -18.34
N CYS A 11 4.76 5.27 -17.53
CA CYS A 11 5.69 4.84 -16.49
C CYS A 11 5.04 3.93 -15.44
N VAL A 12 3.90 4.35 -14.87
CA VAL A 12 3.16 3.52 -13.88
C VAL A 12 2.64 2.24 -14.53
N HIS A 13 2.12 2.33 -15.75
CA HIS A 13 1.64 1.16 -16.48
C HIS A 13 2.75 0.14 -16.76
N ASN A 14 3.91 0.60 -17.22
CA ASN A 14 5.06 -0.27 -17.49
C ASN A 14 5.57 -0.91 -16.20
N LEU A 15 5.64 -0.16 -15.10
CA LEU A 15 5.99 -0.71 -13.79
C LEU A 15 5.01 -1.83 -13.40
N GLU A 16 3.70 -1.60 -13.50
CA GLU A 16 2.69 -2.62 -13.20
C GLU A 16 2.84 -3.86 -14.09
N GLN A 17 3.00 -3.69 -15.40
CA GLN A 17 3.21 -4.81 -16.33
C GLN A 17 4.49 -5.59 -16.03
N ASP A 18 5.57 -4.90 -15.68
CA ASP A 18 6.84 -5.53 -15.32
C ASP A 18 6.70 -6.33 -14.02
N LEU A 19 6.01 -5.80 -13.00
CA LEU A 19 5.78 -6.50 -11.73
C LEU A 19 4.94 -7.77 -11.93
N VAL A 20 3.91 -7.71 -12.77
CA VAL A 20 3.04 -8.87 -13.07
C VAL A 20 3.77 -9.92 -13.90
N SER A 21 4.52 -9.51 -14.93
CA SER A 21 5.18 -10.42 -15.88
C SER A 21 6.43 -11.09 -15.30
N SER A 22 7.29 -10.32 -14.61
CA SER A 22 8.57 -10.83 -14.12
C SER A 22 8.48 -11.55 -12.78
N ARG A 23 7.35 -11.40 -12.05
CA ARG A 23 7.12 -11.94 -10.71
C ARG A 23 8.40 -11.88 -9.84
N PRO A 24 8.98 -10.68 -9.64
CA PRO A 24 10.23 -10.57 -8.92
C PRO A 24 10.05 -11.05 -7.48
N SER A 25 11.15 -11.42 -6.82
CA SER A 25 11.15 -11.56 -5.36
C SER A 25 10.64 -10.28 -4.68
N TRP A 26 10.25 -10.38 -3.41
CA TRP A 26 9.87 -9.23 -2.58
C TRP A 26 10.86 -8.06 -2.74
N GLN A 27 12.14 -8.32 -2.47
CA GLN A 27 13.23 -7.33 -2.56
C GLN A 27 13.38 -6.80 -3.98
N GLY A 28 13.29 -7.68 -4.98
CA GLY A 28 13.37 -7.30 -6.40
C GLY A 28 12.24 -6.36 -6.82
N THR A 29 11.04 -6.54 -6.26
CA THR A 29 9.91 -5.64 -6.51
C THR A 29 10.10 -4.30 -5.84
N ILE A 30 10.46 -4.26 -4.56
CA ILE A 30 10.73 -3.01 -3.84
C ILE A 30 11.82 -2.20 -4.56
N ALA A 31 12.92 -2.85 -4.94
CA ALA A 31 14.00 -2.20 -5.68
C ALA A 31 13.54 -1.62 -7.03
N LYS A 32 12.65 -2.31 -7.77
CA LYS A 32 12.08 -1.80 -9.02
C LYS A 32 11.20 -0.57 -8.79
N ILE A 33 10.33 -0.60 -7.78
CA ILE A 33 9.46 0.53 -7.44
C ILE A 33 10.31 1.72 -7.00
N GLU A 34 11.31 1.51 -6.13
CA GLU A 34 12.22 2.56 -5.66
C GLU A 34 13.07 3.16 -6.79
N LYS A 35 13.50 2.35 -7.76
CA LYS A 35 14.18 2.85 -8.95
C LYS A 35 13.31 3.85 -9.69
N VAL A 36 12.02 3.55 -9.91
CA VAL A 36 11.06 4.47 -10.54
C VAL A 36 10.77 5.68 -9.65
N ARG A 37 10.64 5.47 -8.33
CA ARG A 37 10.42 6.50 -7.31
C ARG A 37 11.51 7.57 -7.32
N LYS A 38 12.78 7.17 -7.45
CA LYS A 38 13.92 8.11 -7.54
C LYS A 38 13.83 9.03 -8.76
N TYR A 39 13.43 8.52 -9.92
CA TYR A 39 13.18 9.37 -11.09
C TYR A 39 11.97 10.31 -10.89
N ALA A 40 11.00 9.90 -10.07
CA ALA A 40 9.81 10.67 -9.75
C ALA A 40 10.02 11.76 -8.70
N ASN A 41 11.09 11.73 -7.90
CA ASN A 41 11.39 12.79 -6.93
C ASN A 41 11.69 14.14 -7.60
N ASN A 42 12.13 14.11 -8.87
CA ASN A 42 12.30 15.31 -9.70
C ASN A 42 10.97 15.77 -10.35
N LEU A 43 9.85 15.08 -10.06
CA LEU A 43 8.51 15.37 -10.58
C LEU A 43 7.59 15.84 -9.45
N ARG A 44 6.44 16.41 -9.81
CA ARG A 44 5.48 16.98 -8.86
C ARG A 44 5.05 15.98 -7.77
N LYS A 45 4.93 16.46 -6.52
CA LYS A 45 4.50 15.74 -5.30
C LYS A 45 3.38 14.68 -5.50
N PRO A 46 2.29 14.93 -6.26
CA PRO A 46 1.22 13.93 -6.43
C PRO A 46 1.64 12.67 -7.21
N PHE A 47 2.67 12.74 -8.05
CA PHE A 47 3.15 11.57 -8.78
C PHE A 47 4.00 10.67 -7.89
N ALA A 48 4.79 11.28 -7.01
CA ALA A 48 5.58 10.64 -5.98
C ALA A 48 4.69 9.85 -4.99
N GLU A 49 3.65 10.50 -4.46
CA GLU A 49 2.67 9.88 -3.54
C GLU A 49 1.98 8.65 -4.17
N ARG A 50 1.71 8.71 -5.48
CA ARG A 50 1.12 7.56 -6.20
C ARG A 50 2.03 6.34 -6.23
N LEU A 51 3.34 6.53 -6.34
CA LEU A 51 4.30 5.42 -6.32
C LEU A 51 4.47 4.86 -4.90
N ASP A 52 4.38 5.70 -3.87
CA ASP A 52 4.32 5.22 -2.48
C ASP A 52 3.08 4.36 -2.25
N LEU A 53 1.93 4.76 -2.79
CA LEU A 53 0.70 3.97 -2.72
C LEU A 53 0.86 2.63 -3.43
N VAL A 54 1.42 2.61 -4.65
CA VAL A 54 1.75 1.37 -5.38
C VAL A 54 2.62 0.43 -4.54
N LYS A 55 3.68 0.97 -3.92
CA LYS A 55 4.57 0.22 -3.04
C LYS A 55 3.83 -0.36 -1.83
N CYS A 56 3.04 0.46 -1.15
CA CYS A 56 2.28 0.06 0.04
C CYS A 56 1.29 -1.06 -0.30
N HIS A 57 0.50 -0.91 -1.38
CA HIS A 57 -0.44 -1.93 -1.81
C HIS A 57 0.23 -3.22 -2.28
N TYR A 58 1.41 -3.15 -2.89
CA TYR A 58 2.18 -4.33 -3.22
C TYR A 58 2.58 -5.08 -1.94
N ILE A 59 3.25 -4.38 -1.03
CA ILE A 59 3.74 -4.88 0.26
C ILE A 59 2.61 -5.55 1.04
N PHE A 60 1.57 -4.79 1.39
CA PHE A 60 0.47 -5.27 2.22
C PHE A 60 -0.49 -6.18 1.45
N GLY A 61 -0.39 -6.22 0.11
CA GLY A 61 -1.11 -7.18 -0.72
C GLY A 61 -0.56 -8.60 -0.65
N MET A 62 0.72 -8.78 -0.30
CA MET A 62 1.34 -10.11 -0.22
C MET A 62 0.94 -10.85 1.06
N GLN A 63 0.15 -11.91 0.90
CA GLN A 63 -0.41 -12.67 2.01
C GLN A 63 0.57 -13.67 2.66
N GLY A 64 1.67 -14.02 1.97
CA GLY A 64 2.59 -15.08 2.40
C GLY A 64 4.04 -14.64 2.37
N ILE A 65 4.36 -13.51 3.01
CA ILE A 65 5.75 -13.14 3.24
C ILE A 65 6.28 -13.95 4.43
N ASP A 66 7.55 -14.32 4.40
CA ASP A 66 8.21 -14.99 5.53
C ASP A 66 8.61 -13.99 6.63
N THR A 67 9.06 -14.51 7.78
CA THR A 67 9.47 -13.68 8.93
C THR A 67 10.62 -12.73 8.60
N SER A 68 11.52 -13.10 7.67
CA SER A 68 12.62 -12.23 7.24
C SER A 68 12.09 -10.98 6.53
N ALA A 69 11.06 -11.14 5.69
CA ALA A 69 10.41 -10.02 5.01
C ALA A 69 9.64 -9.10 5.98
N VAL A 70 9.10 -9.63 7.09
CA VAL A 70 8.49 -8.82 8.15
C VAL A 70 9.52 -7.91 8.80
N ASP A 71 10.71 -8.42 9.12
CA ASP A 71 11.79 -7.61 9.72
C ASP A 71 12.35 -6.57 8.75
N GLU A 72 12.44 -6.89 7.45
CA GLU A 72 12.76 -5.89 6.41
C GLU A 72 11.72 -4.78 6.36
N LEU A 73 10.42 -5.11 6.47
CA LEU A 73 9.36 -4.10 6.47
C LEU A 73 9.40 -3.21 7.71
N LYS A 74 9.76 -3.75 8.88
CA LYS A 74 10.02 -2.93 10.09
C LYS A 74 11.12 -1.90 9.83
N GLN A 75 12.19 -2.29 9.13
CA GLN A 75 13.25 -1.36 8.76
C GLN A 75 12.77 -0.30 7.76
N LEU A 76 11.94 -0.67 6.79
CA LEU A 76 11.34 0.30 5.85
C LEU A 76 10.48 1.32 6.59
N LEU A 77 9.65 0.85 7.53
CA LEU A 77 8.80 1.72 8.37
C LEU A 77 9.63 2.67 9.23
N SER A 78 10.67 2.19 9.90
CA SER A 78 11.53 3.01 10.77
C SER A 78 12.34 4.06 10.01
N ARG A 79 12.66 3.80 8.74
CA ARG A 79 13.35 4.75 7.85
C ARG A 79 12.40 5.71 7.13
N GLY A 80 11.09 5.60 7.34
CA GLY A 80 10.09 6.39 6.60
C GLY A 80 10.03 6.03 5.12
N GLU A 81 10.52 4.86 4.73
CA GLU A 81 10.59 4.40 3.35
C GLU A 81 9.22 3.96 2.79
N LEU A 82 8.12 4.04 3.54
CA LEU A 82 6.76 3.99 2.98
C LEU A 82 6.26 5.35 2.47
N GLY A 83 7.08 6.40 2.59
CA GLY A 83 6.78 7.72 2.07
C GLY A 83 5.48 8.28 2.63
N SER A 84 4.62 8.86 1.79
CA SER A 84 3.38 9.49 2.24
C SER A 84 2.34 8.52 2.81
N CYS A 85 2.53 7.21 2.67
CA CYS A 85 1.59 6.21 3.15
C CYS A 85 1.73 5.93 4.65
N TYR A 86 2.80 6.37 5.30
CA TYR A 86 3.00 6.16 6.74
C TYR A 86 3.43 7.45 7.43
N ASN A 87 2.68 7.85 8.45
CA ASN A 87 3.04 8.93 9.37
C ASN A 87 3.31 8.33 10.76
N ALA A 88 4.58 8.30 11.16
CA ALA A 88 4.99 7.77 12.46
C ALA A 88 4.55 8.64 13.65
N GLU A 89 4.46 9.96 13.47
CA GLU A 89 4.04 10.89 14.54
C GLU A 89 2.55 10.72 14.86
N GLU A 90 1.74 10.57 13.81
CA GLU A 90 0.29 10.35 13.92
C GLU A 90 -0.08 8.88 14.12
N GLY A 91 0.85 7.95 13.88
CA GLY A 91 0.58 6.51 13.86
C GLY A 91 -0.39 6.11 12.75
N MET A 92 -0.38 6.82 11.62
CA MET A 92 -1.33 6.63 10.53
C MET A 92 -0.69 5.83 9.38
N LEU A 93 -1.29 4.71 9.03
CA LEU A 93 -1.00 3.97 7.80
C LEU A 93 -2.12 4.21 6.79
N ASN A 94 -1.85 5.01 5.75
CA ASN A 94 -2.79 5.37 4.71
C ASN A 94 -2.55 4.56 3.42
N MET A 95 -3.45 3.61 3.17
CA MET A 95 -3.53 2.79 1.96
C MET A 95 -4.86 3.01 1.23
N SER A 96 -5.43 4.21 1.35
CA SER A 96 -6.70 4.52 0.73
C SER A 96 -6.55 4.69 -0.79
N LEU A 97 -7.43 4.02 -1.55
CA LEU A 97 -7.53 4.13 -3.01
C LEU A 97 -8.63 5.12 -3.41
N ARG A 98 -8.84 6.18 -2.64
CA ARG A 98 -9.73 7.31 -3.01
C ARG A 98 -9.12 8.03 -4.22
N THR A 99 -9.43 7.45 -5.38
CA THR A 99 -8.96 7.83 -6.72
C THR A 99 -9.98 8.72 -7.43
N ASP A 100 -10.99 9.18 -6.71
CA ASP A 100 -11.96 10.19 -7.14
C ASP A 100 -11.26 11.49 -7.59
N THR A 101 -10.15 11.85 -6.94
CA THR A 101 -9.26 12.94 -7.38
C THR A 101 -8.30 12.52 -8.51
N MET A 102 -8.15 11.23 -8.78
CA MET A 102 -7.22 10.66 -9.76
C MET A 102 -7.91 10.34 -11.09
N LYS A 103 -7.80 11.25 -12.06
CA LYS A 103 -8.50 11.23 -13.37
C LYS A 103 -8.37 9.97 -14.25
N ARG A 104 -7.59 8.91 -13.91
CA ARG A 104 -7.65 7.52 -14.47
C ARG A 104 -6.42 6.66 -14.09
N TYR A 105 -6.65 5.35 -14.15
CA TYR A 105 -5.78 4.17 -13.95
C TYR A 105 -5.56 3.74 -12.50
N VAL A 106 -6.51 2.93 -12.03
CA VAL A 106 -6.36 2.13 -10.81
C VAL A 106 -5.45 0.95 -11.14
N ILE A 107 -4.38 0.85 -10.37
CA ILE A 107 -3.66 -0.35 -9.95
C ILE A 107 -4.61 -1.56 -10.00
N ARG A 108 -4.74 -2.24 -11.15
CA ARG A 108 -5.75 -3.30 -11.32
C ARG A 108 -5.29 -4.62 -10.71
N ASP A 109 -3.98 -4.85 -10.70
CA ASP A 109 -3.39 -6.13 -10.29
C ASP A 109 -2.70 -6.11 -8.91
N LEU A 110 -2.47 -4.94 -8.29
CA LEU A 110 -2.01 -4.85 -6.88
C LEU A 110 -3.15 -4.59 -5.89
N ARG A 111 -4.39 -4.91 -6.27
CA ARG A 111 -5.53 -4.70 -5.38
C ARG A 111 -5.51 -5.74 -4.28
N MET A 112 -5.05 -5.30 -3.12
CA MET A 112 -5.11 -6.03 -1.87
C MET A 112 -6.51 -6.63 -1.68
N LYS A 113 -6.59 -7.97 -1.59
CA LYS A 113 -7.85 -8.71 -1.36
C LYS A 113 -8.18 -8.82 0.11
N SER A 114 -7.16 -8.79 0.96
CA SER A 114 -7.22 -8.80 2.41
C SER A 114 -6.02 -8.04 2.96
N LEU A 115 -6.19 -7.37 4.09
CA LEU A 115 -5.03 -6.97 4.89
C LEU A 115 -4.27 -8.23 5.32
N PRO A 116 -2.94 -8.19 5.37
CA PRO A 116 -2.16 -9.37 5.69
C PRO A 116 -2.22 -9.66 7.20
N ARG A 117 -2.24 -10.94 7.57
CA ARG A 117 -2.24 -11.37 8.99
C ARG A 117 -0.99 -10.93 9.74
N TRP A 118 0.17 -10.97 9.07
CA TRP A 118 1.45 -10.55 9.64
C TRP A 118 1.51 -9.05 10.02
N ILE A 119 0.46 -8.25 9.76
CA ILE A 119 0.42 -6.82 10.13
C ILE A 119 0.60 -6.61 11.65
N SER A 120 0.10 -7.53 12.47
CA SER A 120 0.27 -7.50 13.94
C SER A 120 1.71 -7.79 14.36
N GLU A 121 2.50 -8.49 13.54
CA GLU A 121 3.88 -8.87 13.81
C GLU A 121 4.88 -7.73 13.58
N LEU A 122 4.42 -6.61 13.00
CA LEU A 122 5.27 -5.44 12.74
C LEU A 122 5.76 -4.76 14.02
N GLY A 123 5.05 -4.92 15.14
CA GLY A 123 5.41 -4.25 16.39
C GLY A 123 5.33 -2.72 16.30
N VAL A 124 4.66 -2.19 15.29
CA VAL A 124 4.40 -0.77 15.09
C VAL A 124 3.05 -0.41 15.71
N ALA A 125 3.03 0.60 16.57
CA ALA A 125 1.82 1.08 17.22
C ALA A 125 0.99 1.97 16.26
N PHE A 126 0.37 1.33 15.27
CA PHE A 126 -0.58 2.02 14.39
C PHE A 126 -1.79 2.47 15.21
N LYS A 127 -2.16 3.75 15.13
CA LYS A 127 -3.42 4.28 15.67
C LYS A 127 -4.54 4.15 14.66
N VAL A 128 -4.26 4.41 13.39
CA VAL A 128 -5.24 4.40 12.30
C VAL A 128 -4.68 3.63 11.12
N ILE A 129 -5.45 2.65 10.63
CA ILE A 129 -5.21 1.98 9.36
C ILE A 129 -6.33 2.37 8.39
N ASP A 130 -5.99 3.15 7.36
CA ASP A 130 -6.95 3.57 6.35
C ASP A 130 -6.81 2.72 5.08
N VAL A 131 -7.80 1.86 4.84
CA VAL A 131 -7.93 1.03 3.63
C VAL A 131 -9.12 1.44 2.77
N SER A 132 -9.62 2.66 2.91
CA SER A 132 -10.79 3.15 2.20
C SER A 132 -10.65 3.08 0.69
N GLY A 133 -11.77 2.94 -0.02
CA GLY A 133 -11.82 2.98 -1.48
C GLY A 133 -11.14 1.80 -2.16
N ASN A 134 -10.82 0.71 -1.42
CA ASN A 134 -10.24 -0.51 -1.98
C ASN A 134 -11.34 -1.46 -2.48
N PRO A 135 -11.64 -1.51 -3.80
CA PRO A 135 -12.81 -2.24 -4.30
C PRO A 135 -12.63 -3.77 -4.33
N SER A 136 -11.39 -4.26 -4.24
CA SER A 136 -11.11 -5.70 -4.18
C SER A 136 -10.94 -6.22 -2.76
N LEU A 137 -10.86 -5.33 -1.76
CA LEU A 137 -10.74 -5.72 -0.37
C LEU A 137 -12.03 -6.42 0.03
N SER A 138 -11.90 -7.67 0.47
CA SER A 138 -13.02 -8.56 0.75
C SER A 138 -13.02 -9.10 2.16
N ARG A 139 -11.87 -9.05 2.86
CA ARG A 139 -11.68 -9.58 4.21
C ARG A 139 -10.67 -8.73 4.97
N LEU A 140 -10.81 -8.71 6.29
CA LEU A 140 -9.82 -8.18 7.23
C LEU A 140 -9.33 -9.31 8.14
N PRO A 141 -8.06 -9.29 8.59
CA PRO A 141 -7.52 -10.21 9.58
C PRO A 141 -7.99 -9.78 10.98
N LEU A 142 -9.26 -10.05 11.30
CA LEU A 142 -9.92 -9.48 12.49
C LEU A 142 -9.22 -9.88 13.79
N ASP A 143 -8.81 -11.15 13.93
CA ASP A 143 -8.13 -11.62 15.14
C ASP A 143 -6.81 -10.87 15.35
N GLU A 144 -6.05 -10.64 14.27
CA GLU A 144 -4.80 -9.91 14.32
C GLU A 144 -5.01 -8.41 14.59
N LEU A 145 -6.04 -7.80 13.99
CA LEU A 145 -6.39 -6.41 14.27
C LEU A 145 -6.87 -6.23 15.71
N CYS A 146 -7.65 -7.17 16.25
CA CYS A 146 -8.06 -7.18 17.65
C CYS A 146 -6.86 -7.33 18.60
N SER A 147 -5.85 -8.13 18.24
CA SER A 147 -4.62 -8.25 19.04
C SER A 147 -3.84 -6.92 19.18
N MET A 148 -4.10 -5.97 18.28
CA MET A 148 -3.49 -4.64 18.27
C MET A 148 -4.29 -3.59 19.06
N GLU A 149 -5.39 -3.94 19.74
CA GLU A 149 -6.33 -3.02 20.42
C GLU A 149 -5.68 -2.01 21.39
N SER A 150 -4.53 -2.35 21.96
CA SER A 150 -3.78 -1.44 22.84
C SER A 150 -3.20 -0.21 22.12
N SER A 151 -3.09 -0.27 20.79
CA SER A 151 -2.55 0.80 19.94
C SER A 151 -3.48 1.22 18.82
N LEU A 152 -4.22 0.28 18.21
CA LEU A 152 -5.08 0.48 17.07
C LEU A 152 -6.46 0.99 17.51
N GLN A 153 -6.76 2.22 17.14
CA GLN A 153 -8.01 2.90 17.50
C GLN A 153 -9.06 2.78 16.40
N GLU A 154 -8.63 2.78 15.13
CA GLU A 154 -9.56 2.86 14.01
C GLU A 154 -9.02 2.12 12.77
N VAL A 155 -9.90 1.34 12.12
CA VAL A 155 -9.67 0.82 10.76
C VAL A 155 -10.71 1.42 9.82
N LYS A 156 -10.28 2.35 8.97
CA LYS A 156 -11.17 3.01 8.01
C LYS A 156 -11.35 2.14 6.78
N CYS A 157 -12.60 1.82 6.46
CA CYS A 157 -12.95 0.93 5.36
C CYS A 157 -14.07 1.50 4.47
N GLU A 158 -14.25 2.83 4.45
CA GLU A 158 -15.30 3.44 3.65
C GLU A 158 -15.11 3.11 2.15
N SER A 159 -16.21 2.88 1.44
CA SER A 159 -16.18 2.57 0.00
C SER A 159 -15.43 1.29 -0.40
N CYS A 160 -15.25 0.34 0.54
CA CYS A 160 -14.77 -1.02 0.26
C CYS A 160 -15.93 -1.95 -0.13
N VAL A 161 -16.43 -1.81 -1.36
CA VAL A 161 -17.70 -2.44 -1.82
C VAL A 161 -17.78 -3.97 -1.74
N ARG A 162 -16.65 -4.68 -1.63
CA ARG A 162 -16.60 -6.15 -1.51
C ARG A 162 -16.35 -6.62 -0.08
N LEU A 163 -16.08 -5.71 0.84
CA LEU A 163 -15.75 -6.06 2.21
C LEU A 163 -17.02 -6.51 2.92
N GLN A 164 -17.05 -7.79 3.30
CA GLN A 164 -18.08 -8.34 4.17
C GLN A 164 -17.52 -8.32 5.59
N LEU A 165 -18.06 -7.44 6.43
CA LEU A 165 -17.78 -7.46 7.85
C LEU A 165 -18.80 -8.38 8.53
N PRO A 166 -18.38 -9.15 9.55
CA PRO A 166 -19.36 -9.80 10.42
C PRO A 166 -20.28 -8.72 11.03
N PRO A 167 -21.55 -9.06 11.33
CA PRO A 167 -22.44 -8.14 12.01
C PRO A 167 -21.82 -7.68 13.35
N PRO A 168 -22.12 -6.44 13.78
CA PRO A 168 -21.63 -5.89 15.04
C PRO A 168 -22.14 -6.67 16.26
#